data_AF-A0A841YX42-F1
#
_entry.id   AF-A0A841YX42-F1
#
_cell.length_a   1.000
_cell.length_b   1.000
_cell.length_c   1.000
_cell.angle_alpha   90.00
_cell.angle_beta   90.00
_cell.angle_gamma   90.00
#
_symmetry.space_group_name_H-M   'P 1'
#
loop_
_entity.id
_entity.type
_entity.pdbx_description
1 polymer ?
#
loop_
_entity_poly.entity_id
_entity_poly.type
_entity_poly.pdbx_seq_one_letter_code
_entity_poly.pdbx_strand_id
1 'polypeptide(L)'
;MQEIKIAVQKALNNEISHEQLINIAEELLFTDRTQQSINEQLSKQNRALLEDMSAQWDLYLANTYTIEELQKLSLQQVRLPESWLRRWYESND
;
A
#
# COMPACT_ATOMS: atom_id res chain seq x y z
N MET A 1 12.06 0.55 -5.80
CA MET A 1 11.29 1.75 -6.21
C MET A 1 10.53 1.57 -7.52
N GLN A 2 11.19 1.18 -8.61
CA GLN A 2 10.45 0.83 -9.84
C GLN A 2 9.37 -0.22 -9.58
N GLU A 3 9.62 -1.19 -8.70
CA GLU A 3 8.64 -2.19 -8.28
C GLU A 3 7.35 -1.60 -7.70
N ILE A 4 7.42 -0.68 -6.73
CA ILE A 4 6.20 -0.05 -6.19
C ILE A 4 5.51 0.82 -7.23
N LYS A 5 6.26 1.54 -8.08
CA LYS A 5 5.68 2.35 -9.17
C LYS A 5 4.94 1.48 -10.19
N ILE A 6 5.50 0.32 -10.53
CA ILE A 6 4.84 -0.69 -11.38
C ILE A 6 3.60 -1.23 -10.68
N ALA A 7 3.66 -1.56 -9.39
CA ALA A 7 2.51 -2.05 -8.64
C ALA A 7 1.37 -1.01 -8.62
N VAL A 8 1.66 0.26 -8.34
CA VAL A 8 0.67 1.35 -8.36
C VAL A 8 0.06 1.50 -9.76
N GLN A 9 0.87 1.43 -10.82
CA GLN A 9 0.36 1.48 -12.19
C GLN A 9 -0.57 0.30 -12.51
N LYS A 10 -0.20 -0.91 -12.11
CA LYS A 10 -1.03 -2.11 -12.26
C LYS A 10 -2.35 -1.98 -11.50
N ALA A 11 -2.33 -1.42 -10.30
CA ALA A 11 -3.54 -1.17 -9.52
C ALA A 11 -4.45 -0.14 -10.19
N LEU A 12 -3.90 0.96 -10.73
CA LEU A 12 -4.64 1.94 -11.53
C LEU A 12 -5.29 1.32 -12.77
N ASN A 13 -4.63 0.35 -13.40
CA ASN A 13 -5.15 -0.38 -14.55
C ASN A 13 -6.10 -1.52 -14.17
N ASN A 14 -6.39 -1.74 -12.89
CA ASN A 14 -7.14 -2.88 -12.36
C ASN A 14 -6.54 -4.26 -12.68
N GLU A 15 -5.23 -4.33 -12.92
CA GLU A 15 -4.51 -5.58 -13.18
C GLU A 15 -4.19 -6.34 -11.88
N ILE A 16 -4.09 -5.63 -10.76
CA ILE A 16 -3.96 -6.19 -9.40
C ILE A 16 -5.00 -5.56 -8.47
N SER A 17 -5.38 -6.27 -7.41
CA SER A 17 -6.23 -5.69 -6.36
C SER A 17 -5.46 -4.66 -5.54
N HIS A 18 -6.21 -3.78 -4.86
CA HIS A 18 -5.58 -2.79 -3.99
C HIS A 18 -4.97 -3.45 -2.75
N GLU A 19 -5.55 -4.54 -2.25
CA GLU A 19 -4.91 -5.39 -1.23
C GLU A 19 -3.55 -5.92 -1.71
N GLN A 20 -3.45 -6.43 -2.94
CA GLN A 20 -2.18 -6.90 -3.49
C GLN A 20 -1.14 -5.77 -3.59
N LEU A 21 -1.57 -4.56 -3.95
CA LEU A 21 -0.70 -3.38 -3.93
C LEU A 21 -0.14 -3.11 -2.52
N ILE A 22 -0.99 -3.16 -1.50
CA ILE A 22 -0.59 -2.90 -0.11
C ILE A 22 0.32 -4.01 0.42
N ASN A 23 0.03 -5.28 0.13
CA ASN A 23 0.91 -6.39 0.50
C ASN A 23 2.30 -6.23 -0.11
N ILE A 24 2.41 -5.82 -1.39
CA ILE A 24 3.71 -5.51 -2.01
C ILE A 24 4.39 -4.35 -1.28
N ALA A 25 3.64 -3.31 -0.89
CA ALA A 25 4.19 -2.17 -0.18
C ALA A 25 4.74 -2.57 1.21
N GLU A 26 4.01 -3.40 1.95
CA GLU A 26 4.42 -3.98 3.23
C GLU A 26 5.61 -4.92 3.08
N GLU A 27 5.63 -5.73 2.02
CA GLU A 27 6.74 -6.61 1.69
C GLU A 27 8.04 -5.82 1.46
N LEU A 28 7.94 -4.71 0.73
CA LEU A 28 9.06 -3.80 0.50
C LEU A 28 9.47 -3.01 1.75
N LEU A 29 8.52 -2.79 2.66
CA LEU A 29 8.75 -2.11 3.93
C LEU A 29 9.42 -2.99 4.97
N PHE A 30 9.20 -4.32 4.92
CA PHE A 30 9.50 -5.20 6.04
C PHE A 30 10.86 -4.84 6.62
N THR A 31 10.79 -4.51 7.89
CA THR A 31 11.93 -4.31 8.76
C THR A 31 12.11 -5.60 9.53
N ASP A 32 13.34 -5.93 9.91
CA ASP A 32 13.55 -7.05 10.82
C ASP A 32 12.84 -6.80 12.18
N ARG A 33 13.03 -7.72 13.13
CA ARG A 33 12.45 -7.60 14.48
C ARG A 33 12.90 -6.34 15.25
N THR A 34 13.82 -5.55 14.71
CA THR A 34 14.38 -4.33 15.33
C THR A 34 13.88 -3.03 14.69
N GLN A 35 12.93 -3.11 13.74
CA GLN A 35 12.46 -1.95 12.96
C GLN A 35 13.54 -1.35 12.03
N GLN A 36 14.66 -2.05 11.80
CA GLN A 36 15.58 -1.71 10.72
C GLN A 36 15.08 -2.32 9.40
N SER A 37 15.03 -1.49 8.35
CA SER A 37 14.78 -1.94 6.98
C SER A 37 15.66 -3.15 6.68
N ILE A 38 15.11 -4.33 6.36
CA ILE A 38 15.94 -5.36 5.71
C ILE A 38 16.40 -4.89 4.32
N ASN A 39 15.72 -3.88 3.79
CA ASN A 39 16.11 -3.17 2.58
C ASN A 39 16.92 -1.91 2.93
N GLU A 40 18.22 -2.08 3.24
CA GLU A 40 19.14 -0.96 3.55
C GLU A 40 19.24 0.08 2.41
N GLN A 41 18.79 -0.28 1.20
CA GLN A 41 18.81 0.58 0.01
C GLN A 41 17.54 1.43 -0.16
N LEU A 42 16.56 1.28 0.73
CA LEU A 42 15.32 2.07 0.68
C LEU A 42 15.58 3.51 1.13
N SER A 43 15.41 4.48 0.22
CA SER A 43 15.50 5.90 0.58
C SER A 43 14.44 6.28 1.63
N LYS A 44 14.71 7.34 2.41
CA LYS A 44 13.75 7.87 3.39
C LYS A 44 12.41 8.25 2.76
N GLN A 45 12.42 8.80 1.55
CA GLN A 45 11.21 9.18 0.82
C GLN A 45 10.39 7.95 0.44
N ASN A 46 11.04 6.90 -0.08
CA ASN A 46 10.36 5.67 -0.47
C ASN A 46 9.78 4.96 0.75
N ARG A 47 10.53 4.94 1.86
CA ARG A 47 10.04 4.44 3.14
C ARG A 47 8.78 5.19 3.58
N ALA A 48 8.82 6.51 3.62
CA ALA A 48 7.69 7.33 4.02
C ALA A 48 6.47 7.12 3.12
N LEU A 49 6.68 6.93 1.81
CA LEU A 49 5.59 6.61 0.89
C LEU A 49 4.95 5.25 1.21
N LEU A 50 5.76 4.21 1.36
CA LEU A 50 5.22 2.88 1.65
C LEU A 50 4.51 2.86 3.00
N GLU A 51 5.05 3.57 4.00
CA GLU A 51 4.42 3.74 5.33
C GLU A 51 3.08 4.49 5.21
N ASP A 52 3.01 5.55 4.39
CA ASP A 52 1.74 6.22 4.07
C ASP A 52 0.75 5.26 3.40
N MET A 53 1.19 4.44 2.44
CA MET A 53 0.31 3.47 1.77
C MET A 53 -0.33 2.47 2.76
N SER A 54 0.48 1.85 3.63
CA SER A 54 -0.02 0.91 4.64
C SER A 54 -0.93 1.61 5.65
N ALA A 55 -0.56 2.78 6.16
CA ALA A 55 -1.39 3.53 7.10
C ALA A 55 -2.73 3.98 6.49
N GLN A 56 -2.74 4.45 5.24
CA GLN A 56 -3.96 4.87 4.56
C GLN A 56 -4.90 3.69 4.28
N TRP A 57 -4.35 2.49 4.02
CA TRP A 57 -5.15 1.27 3.88
C TRP A 57 -5.91 0.95 5.17
N ASP A 58 -5.20 0.89 6.30
CA ASP A 58 -5.80 0.61 7.60
C ASP A 58 -6.85 1.66 7.99
N LEU A 59 -6.52 2.94 7.81
CA LEU A 59 -7.45 4.04 8.06
C LEU A 59 -8.68 3.97 7.18
N TYR A 60 -8.53 3.62 5.89
CA TYR A 60 -9.67 3.48 5.00
C TYR A 60 -10.59 2.35 5.44
N LEU A 61 -10.03 1.18 5.75
CA LEU A 61 -10.81 0.03 6.21
C LEU A 61 -11.58 0.34 7.50
N ALA A 62 -10.90 0.92 8.50
CA ALA A 62 -11.50 1.26 9.79
C ALA A 62 -12.58 2.35 9.69
N ASN A 63 -12.46 3.29 8.75
CA ASN A 63 -13.43 4.37 8.56
C ASN A 63 -14.60 3.97 7.64
N THR A 64 -14.45 2.94 6.82
CA THR A 64 -15.45 2.56 5.81
C THR A 64 -16.32 1.40 6.26
N TYR A 65 -15.76 0.46 7.00
CA TYR A 65 -16.42 -0.80 7.35
C TYR A 65 -16.51 -0.97 8.86
N THR A 66 -17.58 -1.59 9.35
CA THR A 66 -17.63 -2.06 10.73
C THR A 66 -16.77 -3.31 10.92
N ILE A 67 -16.50 -3.68 12.17
CA ILE A 67 -15.75 -4.91 12.50
C ILE A 67 -16.47 -6.15 11.94
N GLU A 68 -17.79 -6.22 12.05
CA GLU A 68 -18.59 -7.35 11.55
C GLU A 68 -18.56 -7.47 10.03
N GLU A 69 -18.48 -6.33 9.33
CA GLU A 69 -18.33 -6.29 7.87
C GLU A 69 -16.93 -6.76 7.48
N LEU A 70 -15.88 -6.24 8.13
CA LEU A 70 -14.48 -6.63 7.88
C LEU A 70 -14.25 -8.14 8.03
N GLN A 71 -14.89 -8.79 9.00
CA GLN A 71 -14.76 -10.24 9.21
C GLN A 71 -15.30 -11.09 8.05
N LYS A 72 -16.18 -10.52 7.21
CA LYS A 72 -16.82 -11.21 6.07
C LYS A 72 -16.34 -10.68 4.72
N LEU A 73 -15.65 -9.54 4.73
CA LEU A 73 -15.21 -8.83 3.54
C LEU A 73 -14.02 -9.54 2.88
N SER A 74 -14.10 -9.73 1.58
CA SER A 74 -12.91 -10.06 0.78
C SER A 74 -12.13 -8.77 0.48
N LEU A 75 -10.95 -8.62 1.08
CA LEU A 75 -10.11 -7.43 0.90
C LEU A 75 -9.71 -7.19 -0.57
N GLN A 76 -9.65 -8.25 -1.39
CA GLN A 76 -9.43 -8.14 -2.84
C GLN A 76 -10.47 -7.29 -3.57
N GLN A 77 -11.67 -7.15 -3.00
CA GLN A 77 -12.77 -6.36 -3.58
C GLN A 77 -12.73 -4.89 -3.13
N VAL A 78 -11.95 -4.55 -2.11
CA VAL A 78 -11.81 -3.17 -1.63
C VAL A 78 -11.09 -2.35 -2.69
N ARG A 79 -11.60 -1.14 -2.91
CA ARG A 79 -11.03 -0.14 -3.81
C ARG A 79 -10.81 1.14 -3.03
N LEU A 80 -9.55 1.49 -2.86
CA LEU A 80 -9.11 2.80 -2.37
C LEU A 80 -9.45 3.90 -3.38
N PRO A 81 -9.56 5.16 -2.93
CA PRO A 81 -9.72 6.31 -3.81
C PRO A 81 -8.63 6.37 -4.89
N GLU A 82 -9.04 6.47 -6.16
CA GLU A 82 -8.12 6.53 -7.30
C GLU A 82 -7.14 7.72 -7.22
N SER A 83 -7.57 8.83 -6.63
CA SER A 83 -6.73 10.01 -6.38
C SER A 83 -5.52 9.70 -5.49
N TRP A 84 -5.66 8.76 -4.54
CA TRP A 84 -4.54 8.34 -3.69
C TRP A 84 -3.51 7.56 -4.51
N LEU A 85 -3.96 6.64 -5.37
CA LEU A 85 -3.07 5.89 -6.25
C LEU A 85 -2.31 6.81 -7.21
N ARG A 86 -3.00 7.81 -7.79
CA ARG A 86 -2.36 8.82 -8.65
C ARG A 86 -1.29 9.61 -7.90
N ARG A 87 -1.62 10.09 -6.70
CA ARG A 87 -0.66 10.78 -5.82
C ARG A 87 0.55 9.89 -5.52
N TRP A 88 0.35 8.62 -5.17
CA TRP A 88 1.45 7.70 -4.87
C TRP A 88 2.33 7.38 -6.09
N TYR A 89 1.73 7.36 -7.28
CA TYR A 89 2.47 7.21 -8.54
C TYR A 89 3.39 8.42 -8.81
N GLU A 90 2.91 9.62 -8.49
CA GLU A 90 3.60 10.90 -8.69
C GLU A 90 4.64 11.20 -7.59
N SER A 91 4.43 10.75 -6.34
CA SER A 91 5.35 10.95 -5.21
C SER A 91 6.70 10.23 -5.34
N ASN A 92 6.86 9.43 -6.39
CA ASN A 92 7.95 8.48 -6.62
C ASN A 92 8.93 8.92 -7.72
N ASP A 93 9.09 10.23 -7.92
CA ASP A 93 10.10 10.83 -8.81
C ASP A 93 11.44 11.09 -8.10
#